data_AF-T1EYZ7-F1
#
_entry.id   AF-T1EYZ7-F1
#
_cell.length_a   1.000
_cell.length_b   1.000
_cell.length_c   1.000
_cell.angle_alpha   90.00
_cell.angle_beta   90.00
_cell.angle_gamma   90.00
#
_symmetry.space_group_name_H-M   'P 1'
#
loop_
_entity.id
_entity.type
_entity.pdbx_description
1 polymer ?
#
loop_
_entity_poly.entity_id
_entity_poly.type
_entity_poly.pdbx_seq_one_letter_code
_entity_poly.pdbx_strand_id
1 'polypeptide(L)'
;MSTSNIITELVNYSRSTSVRGVPKFVNSKDKVLKALWMACVLICFSILIFLLVNSFQKFYSWSVMTQSGELVRLHLCSLKRIGGTITFPDVTICNIDPFGAAYPASLPIDTYLNFIDTYRPNFKNIFMDEYKIDASEERTMYNDLYSIPAYIQNLPKYDELENAECPHFIVNCDIFMLNWINSELNCTQRTKHFKFWDQNYYTCYTISTSKINSFPNITVRGLFLVLNVGPTHFNQLKQFHTRRLS
;
A
#
# COMPACT_ATOMS: atom_id res chain seq x y z
N MET A 1 11.62 -48.00 -52.74
CA MET A 1 11.84 -46.58 -53.06
C MET A 1 13.34 -46.35 -53.07
N SER A 2 13.96 -46.15 -54.23
CA SER A 2 15.41 -46.04 -54.34
C SER A 2 15.90 -44.73 -53.72
N THR A 3 17.05 -44.77 -53.04
CA THR A 3 17.73 -43.61 -52.44
C THR A 3 17.97 -42.47 -53.43
N SER A 4 18.12 -42.79 -54.72
CA SER A 4 18.23 -41.82 -55.82
C SER A 4 17.00 -40.93 -55.99
N ASN A 5 15.79 -41.46 -55.76
CA ASN A 5 14.55 -40.71 -55.93
C ASN A 5 14.38 -39.69 -54.80
N ILE A 6 14.77 -40.05 -53.57
CA ILE A 6 14.70 -39.18 -52.39
C ILE A 6 15.67 -37.99 -52.54
N ILE A 7 16.90 -38.25 -52.99
CA ILE A 7 17.91 -37.19 -53.19
C ILE A 7 17.46 -36.21 -54.27
N THR A 8 16.89 -36.71 -55.37
CA THR A 8 16.41 -35.87 -56.47
C THR A 8 15.27 -34.97 -56.01
N GLU A 9 14.33 -35.51 -55.24
CA GLU A 9 13.21 -34.74 -54.72
C GLU A 9 13.65 -33.69 -53.70
N LEU A 10 14.61 -34.03 -52.83
CA LEU A 10 15.19 -33.09 -51.86
C LEU A 10 15.89 -31.91 -52.55
N VAL A 11 16.60 -32.17 -53.64
CA VAL A 11 17.26 -31.12 -54.45
C VAL A 11 16.22 -30.22 -55.12
N ASN A 12 15.15 -30.80 -55.66
CA ASN A 12 14.07 -30.03 -56.28
C ASN A 12 13.37 -29.13 -55.25
N TYR A 13 13.06 -29.66 -54.06
CA TYR A 13 12.49 -28.89 -52.96
C TYR A 13 13.44 -27.78 -52.47
N SER A 14 14.73 -28.05 -52.38
CA SER A 14 15.74 -27.07 -51.95
C SER A 14 15.93 -25.93 -52.96
N ARG A 15 15.49 -26.09 -54.21
CA ARG A 15 15.47 -25.02 -55.22
C ARG A 15 14.24 -24.13 -55.14
N SER A 16 13.11 -24.66 -54.67
CA SER A 16 11.82 -23.94 -54.56
C SER A 16 11.50 -23.46 -53.15
N THR A 17 12.38 -23.72 -52.17
CA THR A 17 12.17 -23.32 -50.78
C THR A 17 12.10 -21.79 -50.62
N SER A 18 11.30 -21.35 -49.65
CA SER A 18 11.17 -19.94 -49.24
C SER A 18 12.39 -19.44 -48.45
N VAL A 19 13.28 -20.34 -48.00
CA VAL A 19 14.49 -19.97 -47.26
C VAL A 19 15.50 -19.35 -48.22
N ARG A 20 15.57 -18.02 -48.19
CA ARG A 20 16.52 -17.24 -49.00
C ARG A 20 17.95 -17.69 -48.69
N GLY A 21 18.71 -18.01 -49.74
CA GLY A 21 20.10 -18.48 -49.65
C GLY A 21 20.27 -19.98 -49.94
N VAL A 22 19.30 -20.82 -49.57
CA VAL A 22 19.34 -22.27 -49.87
C VAL A 22 19.24 -22.55 -51.38
N PRO A 23 18.33 -21.91 -52.16
CA PRO A 23 18.31 -22.08 -53.62
C PRO A 23 19.62 -21.61 -54.29
N LYS A 24 20.27 -20.57 -53.75
CA LYS A 24 21.54 -20.04 -54.28
C LYS A 24 22.70 -21.00 -54.02
N PHE A 25 22.72 -21.65 -52.86
CA PHE A 25 23.66 -22.74 -52.55
C PHE A 25 23.50 -23.93 -53.50
N VAL A 26 22.26 -24.35 -53.78
CA VAL A 26 21.96 -25.52 -54.63
C VAL A 26 22.22 -25.24 -56.11
N ASN A 27 22.00 -24.01 -56.58
CA ASN A 27 22.19 -23.63 -57.98
C ASN A 27 23.63 -23.20 -58.32
N SER A 28 24.50 -22.98 -57.33
CA SER A 28 25.90 -22.61 -57.55
C SER A 28 26.72 -23.81 -58.04
N LYS A 29 27.46 -23.64 -59.15
CA LYS A 29 28.37 -24.66 -59.69
C LYS A 29 29.75 -24.62 -59.04
N ASP A 30 30.22 -23.43 -58.66
CA ASP A 30 31.55 -23.25 -58.07
C ASP A 30 31.59 -23.66 -56.59
N LYS A 31 32.59 -24.47 -56.23
CA LYS A 31 32.77 -24.98 -54.86
C LYS A 31 32.97 -23.86 -53.84
N VAL A 32 33.70 -22.80 -54.21
CA VAL A 32 33.97 -21.64 -53.35
C VAL A 32 32.69 -20.84 -53.09
N LEU A 33 31.93 -20.55 -54.15
CA LEU A 33 30.67 -19.82 -54.04
C LEU A 33 29.64 -20.61 -53.22
N LYS A 34 29.61 -21.93 -53.40
CA LYS A 34 28.77 -22.84 -52.61
C LYS A 34 29.14 -22.84 -51.12
N ALA A 35 30.43 -22.87 -50.78
CA ALA A 35 30.88 -22.76 -49.40
C ALA A 35 30.50 -21.39 -48.79
N LEU A 36 30.64 -20.31 -49.55
CA LEU A 36 30.29 -18.96 -49.09
C LEU A 36 28.78 -18.80 -48.83
N TRP A 37 27.91 -19.34 -49.71
CA TRP A 37 26.47 -19.36 -49.47
C TRP A 37 26.10 -20.18 -48.24
N MET A 38 26.73 -21.34 -48.04
CA MET A 38 26.50 -22.16 -46.85
C MET A 38 26.89 -21.40 -45.57
N ALA A 39 28.09 -20.80 -45.54
CA ALA A 39 28.57 -20.02 -44.41
C ALA A 39 27.63 -18.85 -44.09
N CYS A 40 27.17 -18.13 -45.11
CA CYS A 40 26.22 -17.03 -44.94
C CYS A 40 24.88 -17.49 -44.36
N VAL A 41 24.31 -18.59 -44.86
CA VAL A 41 23.06 -19.16 -44.32
C VAL A 41 23.24 -19.60 -42.87
N LEU A 42 24.35 -20.26 -42.53
CA LEU A 42 24.64 -20.70 -41.17
C LEU A 42 24.81 -19.53 -40.20
N ILE A 43 25.55 -18.48 -40.60
CA ILE A 43 25.74 -17.28 -39.79
C ILE A 43 24.39 -16.59 -39.53
N CYS A 44 23.58 -16.40 -40.57
CA CYS A 44 22.25 -15.80 -40.44
C CYS A 44 21.34 -16.62 -39.52
N PHE A 45 21.37 -17.95 -39.65
CA PHE A 45 20.56 -18.84 -38.81
C PHE A 45 20.98 -18.77 -37.34
N SER A 46 22.29 -18.75 -37.05
CA SER A 46 22.82 -18.60 -35.69
C SER A 46 22.42 -17.27 -35.06
N ILE A 47 22.49 -16.16 -35.81
CA ILE A 47 22.05 -14.84 -35.34
C ILE A 47 20.55 -14.84 -35.02
N LEU A 48 19.73 -15.45 -35.88
CA LEU A 48 18.29 -15.54 -35.66
C LEU A 48 17.94 -16.35 -34.40
N ILE A 49 18.60 -17.48 -34.17
CA ILE A 49 18.43 -18.27 -32.94
C ILE A 49 18.80 -17.44 -31.72
N PHE A 50 19.94 -16.74 -31.75
CA PHE A 50 20.38 -15.90 -30.65
C PHE A 50 19.36 -14.80 -30.31
N LEU A 51 18.86 -14.09 -31.33
CA LEU A 51 17.83 -13.06 -31.15
C LEU A 51 16.51 -13.65 -30.62
N LEU A 52 16.13 -14.84 -31.08
CA LEU A 52 14.93 -15.52 -30.62
C LEU A 52 15.03 -15.88 -29.13
N VAL A 53 16.15 -16.46 -28.69
CA VAL A 53 16.40 -16.79 -27.28
C VAL A 53 16.32 -15.53 -26.41
N ASN A 54 16.97 -14.43 -26.83
CA ASN A 54 16.92 -13.16 -26.10
C ASN A 54 15.49 -12.60 -26.02
N SER A 55 14.71 -12.72 -27.10
CA SER A 55 13.30 -12.29 -27.11
C SER A 55 12.45 -13.11 -26.14
N PHE A 56 12.64 -14.43 -26.08
CA PHE A 56 11.96 -15.28 -25.11
C PHE A 56 12.37 -14.94 -23.69
N GLN A 57 13.67 -14.74 -23.42
CA GLN A 57 14.15 -14.34 -22.10
C GLN A 57 13.53 -13.01 -21.65
N LYS A 58 13.42 -12.02 -22.54
CA LYS A 58 12.76 -10.74 -22.24
C LYS A 58 11.26 -10.86 -22.04
N PHE A 59 10.60 -11.79 -22.74
CA PHE A 59 9.18 -12.06 -22.55
C PHE A 59 8.94 -12.74 -21.18
N TYR A 60 9.76 -13.73 -20.84
CA TYR A 60 9.68 -14.47 -19.57
C TYR A 60 10.30 -13.75 -18.38
N SER A 61 10.98 -12.60 -18.58
CA SER A 61 11.38 -11.73 -17.48
C SER A 61 10.23 -10.87 -16.96
N TRP A 62 9.05 -10.92 -17.60
CA TRP A 62 7.82 -10.24 -17.19
C TRP A 62 8.04 -8.76 -16.85
N SER A 63 8.86 -8.07 -17.64
CA SER A 63 9.17 -6.67 -17.37
C SER A 63 7.92 -5.81 -17.53
N VAL A 64 7.45 -5.21 -16.43
CA VAL A 64 6.33 -4.29 -16.45
C VAL A 64 6.85 -2.88 -16.70
N MET A 65 6.37 -2.23 -17.75
CA MET A 65 6.60 -0.80 -17.97
C MET A 65 5.44 -0.02 -17.34
N THR A 66 5.72 0.73 -16.28
CA THR A 66 4.74 1.64 -15.69
C THR A 66 4.70 2.92 -16.50
N GLN A 67 3.50 3.30 -16.95
CA GLN A 67 3.24 4.63 -17.51
C GLN A 67 2.60 5.47 -16.42
N SER A 68 3.30 6.49 -15.94
CA SER A 68 2.74 7.51 -15.07
C SER A 68 2.19 8.66 -15.91
N GLY A 69 0.93 9.00 -15.68
CA GLY A 69 0.29 10.17 -16.24
C GLY A 69 -0.64 10.76 -15.20
N GLU A 70 -0.57 12.08 -14.99
CA GLU A 70 -1.55 12.77 -14.17
C GLU A 70 -2.81 12.98 -15.03
N LEU A 71 -3.87 12.25 -14.72
CA LEU A 71 -5.18 12.52 -15.30
C LEU A 71 -5.77 13.76 -14.59
N VAL A 72 -5.31 14.95 -14.98
CA VAL A 72 -5.93 16.20 -14.55
C VAL A 72 -7.31 16.28 -15.20
N ARG A 73 -8.31 15.78 -14.48
CA ARG A 73 -9.71 15.89 -14.86
C ARG A 73 -10.16 17.34 -14.62
N LEU A 74 -9.75 18.24 -15.49
CA LEU A 74 -10.29 19.59 -15.54
C LEU A 74 -11.78 19.44 -15.87
N HIS A 75 -12.64 19.86 -14.94
CA HIS A 75 -14.10 19.66 -14.99
C HIS A 75 -14.77 20.42 -16.16
N LEU A 76 -13.99 21.09 -17.01
CA LEU A 76 -14.40 21.80 -18.20
C LEU A 76 -13.53 21.36 -19.38
N CYS A 77 -13.90 20.25 -19.98
CA CYS A 77 -14.01 20.03 -21.43
C CYS A 77 -13.80 18.55 -21.77
N SER A 78 -14.91 17.94 -22.17
CA SER A 78 -14.94 16.95 -23.25
C SER A 78 -13.91 15.80 -23.17
N LEU A 79 -14.24 14.76 -22.42
CA LEU A 79 -14.53 13.46 -23.02
C LEU A 79 -15.00 12.48 -21.94
N LYS A 80 -16.30 12.19 -22.00
CA LYS A 80 -17.01 11.10 -21.34
C LYS A 80 -16.50 9.75 -21.89
N ARG A 81 -15.23 9.37 -21.62
CA ARG A 81 -14.77 8.00 -21.85
C ARG A 81 -13.74 7.64 -20.78
N ILE A 82 -14.21 6.77 -19.87
CA ILE A 82 -13.46 5.97 -18.89
C ILE A 82 -13.08 6.76 -17.62
N GLY A 83 -13.68 6.41 -16.49
CA GLY A 83 -13.23 6.87 -15.16
C GLY A 83 -14.35 7.50 -14.35
N GLY A 84 -14.80 6.77 -13.33
CA GLY A 84 -15.93 7.10 -12.44
C GLY A 84 -15.88 8.50 -11.82
N THR A 85 -16.98 8.93 -11.21
CA THR A 85 -17.07 10.19 -10.47
C THR A 85 -15.95 10.28 -9.43
N ILE A 86 -15.20 11.40 -9.38
CA ILE A 86 -14.24 11.64 -8.30
C ILE A 86 -15.06 11.69 -7.01
N THR A 87 -14.85 10.71 -6.14
CA THR A 87 -15.51 10.64 -4.85
C THR A 87 -14.60 11.25 -3.80
N PHE A 88 -15.17 12.09 -2.94
CA PHE A 88 -14.44 12.59 -1.79
C PHE A 88 -14.11 11.41 -0.86
N PRO A 89 -12.86 11.26 -0.41
CA PRO A 89 -12.43 10.11 0.39
C PRO A 89 -12.98 10.18 1.80
N ASP A 90 -13.14 9.00 2.42
CA ASP A 90 -13.43 8.93 3.85
C ASP A 90 -12.23 9.50 4.64
N VAL A 91 -12.50 10.32 5.64
CA VAL A 91 -11.46 11.03 6.41
C VAL A 91 -11.41 10.48 7.82
N THR A 92 -10.25 9.98 8.21
CA THR A 92 -9.98 9.47 9.57
C THR A 92 -9.07 10.43 10.32
N ILE A 93 -9.45 10.80 11.54
CA ILE A 93 -8.74 11.76 12.38
C ILE A 93 -8.62 11.20 13.78
N CYS A 94 -7.41 11.27 14.32
CA CYS A 94 -7.09 10.81 15.67
C CYS A 94 -6.43 11.95 16.44
N ASN A 95 -6.68 12.04 17.74
CA ASN A 95 -5.88 12.92 18.58
C ASN A 95 -4.50 12.28 18.79
N ILE A 96 -3.44 13.07 18.69
CA ILE A 96 -2.08 12.61 19.00
C ILE A 96 -1.93 12.37 20.49
N ASP A 97 -2.66 13.14 21.31
CA ASP A 97 -2.77 12.89 22.74
C ASP A 97 -3.84 11.81 22.98
N PRO A 98 -3.45 10.56 23.33
CA PRO A 98 -4.42 9.50 23.60
C PRO A 98 -5.29 9.81 24.84
N PHE A 99 -4.86 10.73 25.70
CA PHE A 99 -5.59 11.18 26.88
C PHE A 99 -6.46 12.41 26.62
N GLY A 100 -6.40 12.99 25.41
CA GLY A 100 -7.14 14.20 25.08
C GLY A 100 -8.67 14.01 25.00
N ALA A 101 -9.14 12.77 24.84
CA ALA A 101 -10.57 12.45 24.88
C ALA A 101 -11.07 12.22 26.31
N ALA A 102 -10.34 11.41 27.08
CA ALA A 102 -10.57 11.18 28.50
C ALA A 102 -9.37 10.49 29.12
N TYR A 103 -9.09 10.78 30.38
CA TYR A 103 -8.14 10.03 31.18
C TYR A 103 -8.89 8.89 31.88
N PRO A 104 -8.58 7.61 31.62
CA PRO A 104 -9.32 6.49 32.18
C PRO A 104 -9.12 6.44 33.70
N ALA A 105 -10.22 6.54 34.44
CA ALA A 105 -10.21 6.48 35.90
C ALA A 105 -9.95 5.05 36.41
N SER A 106 -10.29 4.04 35.61
CA SER A 106 -10.16 2.62 35.94
C SER A 106 -8.70 2.15 36.00
N LEU A 107 -7.86 2.63 35.07
CA LEU A 107 -6.44 2.29 35.01
C LEU A 107 -5.60 3.53 34.64
N PRO A 108 -5.23 4.36 35.62
CA PRO A 108 -4.30 5.47 35.41
C PRO A 108 -2.97 4.96 34.83
N ILE A 109 -2.37 5.73 33.91
CA ILE A 109 -1.13 5.30 33.26
C ILE A 109 0.03 5.12 34.25
N ASP A 110 0.12 5.99 35.26
CA ASP A 110 1.16 5.89 36.30
C ASP A 110 1.06 4.55 37.05
N THR A 111 -0.16 4.09 37.32
CA THR A 111 -0.41 2.80 37.97
C THR A 111 0.04 1.64 37.07
N TYR A 112 -0.26 1.71 35.78
CA TYR A 112 0.18 0.70 34.80
C TYR A 112 1.70 0.64 34.70
N LEU A 113 2.38 1.78 34.49
CA LEU A 113 3.82 1.81 34.35
C LEU A 113 4.52 1.36 35.63
N ASN A 114 4.03 1.80 36.80
CA ASN A 114 4.56 1.35 38.08
C ASN A 114 4.36 -0.16 38.26
N PHE A 115 3.25 -0.73 37.80
CA PHE A 115 3.03 -2.17 37.79
C PHE A 115 4.08 -2.88 36.92
N ILE A 116 4.29 -2.43 35.67
CA ILE A 116 5.31 -3.03 34.79
C ILE A 116 6.72 -2.93 35.40
N ASP A 117 7.06 -1.79 36.01
CA ASP A 117 8.35 -1.58 36.68
C ASP A 117 8.52 -2.50 37.91
N THR A 118 7.47 -2.63 38.73
CA THR A 118 7.50 -3.47 39.93
C THR A 118 7.66 -4.95 39.58
N TYR A 119 7.02 -5.40 38.51
CA TYR A 119 7.05 -6.80 38.07
C TYR A 119 8.16 -7.11 37.06
N ARG A 120 8.97 -6.12 36.66
CA ARG A 120 10.17 -6.31 35.82
C ARG A 120 11.07 -7.49 36.21
N PRO A 121 11.48 -7.68 37.48
CA PRO A 121 12.31 -8.83 37.84
C PRO A 121 11.59 -10.17 37.61
N ASN A 122 10.26 -10.22 37.78
CA ASN A 122 9.49 -11.43 37.51
C ASN A 122 9.39 -11.70 36.01
N PHE A 123 9.19 -10.67 35.19
CA PHE A 123 9.21 -10.80 33.73
C PHE A 123 10.55 -11.31 33.24
N LYS A 124 11.66 -10.80 33.79
CA LYS A 124 13.00 -11.28 33.46
C LYS A 124 13.16 -12.77 33.75
N ASN A 125 12.69 -13.25 34.90
CA ASN A 125 12.74 -14.67 35.24
C ASN A 125 11.89 -15.51 34.29
N ILE A 126 10.67 -15.07 33.95
CA ILE A 126 9.80 -15.78 33.01
C ILE A 126 10.44 -15.85 31.61
N PHE A 127 10.90 -14.72 31.07
CA PHE A 127 11.47 -14.67 29.71
C PHE A 127 12.79 -15.43 29.58
N MET A 128 13.64 -15.38 30.61
CA MET A 128 14.95 -16.06 30.61
C MET A 128 14.84 -17.54 30.93
N ASP A 129 14.06 -17.92 31.94
CA ASP A 129 14.06 -19.30 32.46
C ASP A 129 13.08 -20.19 31.70
N GLU A 130 11.91 -19.66 31.30
CA GLU A 130 10.87 -20.43 30.61
C GLU A 130 11.04 -20.40 29.09
N TYR A 131 11.30 -19.21 28.54
CA TYR A 131 11.38 -19.00 27.09
C TYR A 131 12.80 -18.94 26.52
N LYS A 132 13.84 -18.89 27.37
CA LYS A 132 15.26 -18.82 26.97
C LYS A 132 15.58 -17.68 26.00
N ILE A 133 14.93 -16.55 26.21
CA ILE A 133 15.04 -15.35 25.37
C ILE A 133 16.36 -14.62 25.68
N ASP A 134 16.99 -14.04 24.67
CA ASP A 134 18.23 -13.27 24.86
C ASP A 134 17.98 -11.97 25.65
N ALA A 135 19.02 -11.46 26.32
CA ALA A 135 18.94 -10.22 27.11
C ALA A 135 18.58 -9.00 26.25
N SER A 136 18.97 -8.97 24.98
CA SER A 136 18.59 -7.87 24.08
C SER A 136 17.10 -7.91 23.70
N GLU A 137 16.55 -9.11 23.52
CA GLU A 137 15.14 -9.33 23.19
C GLU A 137 14.26 -9.09 24.42
N GLU A 138 14.65 -9.53 25.62
CA GLU A 138 13.96 -9.23 26.88
C GLU A 138 13.83 -7.73 27.09
N ARG A 139 14.92 -6.97 26.88
CA ARG A 139 14.90 -5.52 27.00
C ARG A 139 13.94 -4.88 26.02
N THR A 140 13.87 -5.42 24.79
CA THR A 140 12.94 -4.93 23.76
C THR A 140 11.50 -5.19 24.17
N MET A 141 11.17 -6.41 24.61
CA MET A 141 9.83 -6.77 25.07
C MET A 141 9.40 -5.96 26.30
N TYR A 142 10.31 -5.75 27.25
CA TYR A 142 10.03 -4.89 28.41
C TYR A 142 9.79 -3.44 27.98
N ASN A 143 10.59 -2.89 27.07
CA ASN A 143 10.38 -1.53 26.55
C ASN A 143 9.05 -1.42 25.79
N ASP A 144 8.66 -2.47 25.08
CA ASP A 144 7.38 -2.52 24.38
C ASP A 144 6.22 -2.55 25.38
N LEU A 145 6.30 -3.33 26.46
CA LEU A 145 5.32 -3.30 27.56
C LEU A 145 5.34 -1.96 28.31
N TYR A 146 6.50 -1.35 28.47
CA TYR A 146 6.69 -0.02 29.07
C TYR A 146 6.45 1.10 28.06
N SER A 147 5.35 1.02 27.32
CA SER A 147 5.03 2.00 26.28
C SER A 147 3.57 2.43 26.31
N ILE A 148 3.30 3.61 25.74
CA ILE A 148 1.93 4.12 25.57
C ILE A 148 1.06 3.16 24.76
N PRO A 149 1.51 2.63 23.60
CA PRO A 149 0.70 1.66 22.86
C PRO A 149 0.36 0.41 23.67
N ALA A 150 1.30 -0.14 24.44
CA ALA A 150 1.02 -1.29 25.29
C ALA A 150 0.03 -0.96 26.40
N TYR A 151 0.14 0.22 27.03
CA TYR A 151 -0.87 0.70 27.96
C TYR A 151 -2.26 0.79 27.30
N ILE A 152 -2.36 1.43 26.15
CA ILE A 152 -3.62 1.58 25.39
C ILE A 152 -4.22 0.22 25.02
N GLN A 153 -3.39 -0.76 24.64
CA GLN A 153 -3.82 -2.14 24.34
C GLN A 153 -4.44 -2.86 25.54
N ASN A 154 -4.05 -2.48 26.77
CA ASN A 154 -4.57 -3.04 28.01
C ASN A 154 -5.78 -2.26 28.56
N LEU A 155 -6.18 -1.15 27.94
CA LEU A 155 -7.39 -0.44 28.29
C LEU A 155 -8.65 -1.16 27.78
N PRO A 156 -9.80 -1.00 28.46
CA PRO A 156 -11.08 -1.50 27.96
C PRO A 156 -11.41 -0.87 26.60
N LYS A 157 -11.68 -1.72 25.60
CA LYS A 157 -11.81 -1.30 24.19
C LYS A 157 -13.16 -0.68 23.82
N TYR A 158 -14.21 -0.86 24.62
CA TYR A 158 -15.58 -0.53 24.21
C TYR A 158 -16.40 0.19 25.29
N ASP A 159 -16.28 -0.18 26.57
CA ASP A 159 -17.17 0.30 27.63
C ASP A 159 -16.99 1.78 28.02
N GLU A 160 -15.81 2.37 27.80
CA GLU A 160 -15.52 3.76 28.16
C GLU A 160 -15.67 4.76 27.00
N LEU A 161 -15.74 4.29 25.74
CA LEU A 161 -15.82 5.19 24.58
C LEU A 161 -17.21 5.85 24.42
N GLU A 162 -18.29 5.26 24.91
CA GLU A 162 -19.65 5.82 24.75
C GLU A 162 -19.97 6.93 25.77
N ASN A 163 -19.30 6.96 26.94
CA ASN A 163 -19.70 7.80 28.07
C ASN A 163 -18.79 9.01 28.33
N ALA A 164 -17.64 9.11 27.66
CA ALA A 164 -16.59 10.09 27.96
C ALA A 164 -16.41 11.17 26.88
N GLU A 165 -17.46 11.56 26.16
CA GLU A 165 -17.38 12.70 25.24
C GLU A 165 -17.54 14.03 25.98
N CYS A 166 -16.50 14.45 26.68
CA CYS A 166 -16.40 15.84 27.11
C CYS A 166 -14.93 16.28 27.21
N PRO A 167 -14.47 17.23 26.38
CA PRO A 167 -15.19 17.94 25.31
C PRO A 167 -15.21 17.17 23.97
N HIS A 168 -16.21 17.43 23.13
CA HIS A 168 -16.30 16.85 21.78
C HIS A 168 -15.04 17.15 20.98
N PHE A 169 -14.27 16.11 20.63
CA PHE A 169 -13.04 16.22 19.83
C PHE A 169 -13.30 16.90 18.47
N ILE A 170 -14.47 16.64 17.87
CA ILE A 170 -14.97 17.37 16.69
C ILE A 170 -16.03 18.35 17.16
N VAL A 171 -15.70 19.64 17.16
CA VAL A 171 -16.59 20.73 17.60
C VAL A 171 -17.55 21.14 16.50
N ASN A 172 -17.03 21.27 15.28
CA ASN A 172 -17.83 21.61 14.11
C ASN A 172 -17.34 20.83 12.89
N CYS A 173 -18.27 20.49 12.00
CA CYS A 173 -17.99 19.77 10.77
C CYS A 173 -18.94 20.24 9.67
N ASP A 174 -18.37 20.82 8.61
CA ASP A 174 -19.09 21.35 7.46
C ASP A 174 -18.56 20.76 6.16
N ILE A 175 -19.47 20.54 5.20
CA ILE A 175 -19.15 19.91 3.92
C ILE A 175 -19.43 20.89 2.79
N PHE A 176 -18.41 21.19 1.99
CA PHE A 176 -18.56 22.09 0.85
C PHE A 176 -19.03 21.35 -0.41
N MET A 177 -20.11 21.85 -1.00
CA MET A 177 -20.65 21.37 -2.27
C MET A 177 -20.38 22.34 -3.42
N LEU A 178 -20.71 21.93 -4.65
CA LEU A 178 -20.65 22.78 -5.86
C LEU A 178 -21.41 24.11 -5.72
N ASN A 179 -22.46 24.15 -4.89
CA ASN A 179 -23.28 25.34 -4.65
C ASN A 179 -22.83 26.05 -3.37
N TRP A 180 -21.71 26.77 -3.45
CA TRP A 180 -21.06 27.51 -2.36
C TRP A 180 -21.97 28.49 -1.59
N ILE A 181 -23.11 28.89 -2.17
CA ILE A 181 -23.99 29.93 -1.61
C ILE A 181 -24.98 29.39 -0.56
N ASN A 182 -25.31 28.09 -0.57
CA ASN A 182 -26.40 27.54 0.25
C ASN A 182 -26.13 26.15 0.88
N SER A 183 -24.88 25.74 1.08
CA SER A 183 -24.57 24.34 1.44
C SER A 183 -23.64 24.14 2.62
N GLU A 184 -23.89 24.84 3.73
CA GLU A 184 -23.38 24.38 5.04
C GLU A 184 -24.23 23.19 5.49
N LEU A 185 -23.92 21.99 5.00
CA LEU A 185 -24.46 20.78 5.59
C LEU A 185 -23.60 20.37 6.77
N ASN A 186 -24.17 20.47 7.97
CA ASN A 186 -23.54 19.98 9.18
C ASN A 186 -23.38 18.45 9.10
N CYS A 187 -22.15 17.96 9.23
CA CYS A 187 -21.86 16.53 9.14
C CYS A 187 -22.58 15.72 10.23
N THR A 188 -22.81 16.28 11.41
CA THR A 188 -23.35 15.56 12.56
C THR A 188 -24.76 15.01 12.33
N GLN A 189 -25.57 15.67 11.48
CA GLN A 189 -26.94 15.27 11.19
C GLN A 189 -27.06 14.22 10.07
N ARG A 190 -26.06 14.10 9.19
CA ARG A 190 -26.13 13.26 7.98
C ARG A 190 -24.98 12.27 7.82
N THR A 191 -23.93 12.40 8.61
CA THR A 191 -22.79 11.49 8.62
C THR A 191 -22.79 10.73 9.93
N LYS A 192 -22.72 9.40 9.84
CA LYS A 192 -22.40 8.60 11.01
C LYS A 192 -20.91 8.76 11.25
N HIS A 193 -20.54 9.54 12.25
CA HIS A 193 -19.18 9.52 12.78
C HIS A 193 -18.96 8.12 13.38
N PHE A 194 -17.95 7.42 12.88
CA PHE A 194 -17.56 6.14 13.47
C PHE A 194 -16.39 6.40 14.39
N LYS A 195 -16.66 6.37 15.69
CA LYS A 195 -15.63 6.32 16.73
C LYS A 195 -15.12 4.88 16.79
N PHE A 196 -13.81 4.70 16.72
CA PHE A 196 -13.19 3.39 16.86
C PHE A 196 -11.92 3.49 17.69
N TRP A 197 -11.56 2.35 18.29
CA TRP A 197 -10.37 2.22 19.08
C TRP A 197 -9.15 1.94 18.20
N ASP A 198 -8.05 2.65 18.46
CA ASP A 198 -6.76 2.42 17.81
C ASP A 198 -5.66 2.15 18.85
N GLN A 199 -4.77 1.21 18.55
CA GLN A 199 -3.72 0.79 19.47
C GLN A 199 -2.68 1.87 19.81
N ASN A 200 -2.53 2.88 18.96
CA ASN A 200 -1.55 3.95 19.14
C ASN A 200 -2.20 5.26 19.60
N TYR A 201 -3.44 5.50 19.19
CA TYR A 201 -4.13 6.78 19.42
C TYR A 201 -5.31 6.69 20.38
N TYR A 202 -5.63 5.48 20.87
CA TYR A 202 -6.77 5.15 21.73
C TYR A 202 -8.14 5.41 21.09
N THR A 203 -8.44 6.66 20.70
CA THR A 203 -9.70 7.06 20.08
C THR A 203 -9.45 7.76 18.74
N CYS A 204 -10.05 7.22 17.69
CA CYS A 204 -10.07 7.80 16.35
C CYS A 204 -11.49 7.96 15.83
N TYR A 205 -11.68 8.91 14.92
CA TYR A 205 -12.95 9.24 14.31
C TYR A 205 -12.86 9.13 12.79
N THR A 206 -13.76 8.39 12.16
CA THR A 206 -13.89 8.33 10.71
C THR A 206 -15.18 9.01 10.25
N ILE A 207 -15.03 9.95 9.33
CA ILE A 207 -16.12 10.61 8.60
C ILE A 207 -16.25 9.89 7.25
N SER A 208 -17.31 9.10 7.12
CA SER A 208 -17.57 8.35 5.89
C SER A 208 -18.34 9.20 4.88
N THR A 209 -17.62 9.71 3.88
CA THR A 209 -18.15 10.57 2.81
C THR A 209 -18.70 9.76 1.64
N SER A 210 -18.30 8.50 1.51
CA SER A 210 -18.90 7.54 0.57
C SER A 210 -20.41 7.39 0.77
N LYS A 211 -20.88 7.42 2.03
CA LYS A 211 -22.32 7.40 2.37
C LYS A 211 -23.05 8.70 2.04
N ILE A 212 -22.34 9.83 1.98
CA ILE A 212 -22.88 11.15 1.63
C ILE A 212 -23.09 11.27 0.12
N ASN A 213 -22.20 10.65 -0.67
CA ASN A 213 -22.33 10.59 -2.13
C ASN A 213 -23.46 9.65 -2.60
N SER A 214 -24.12 8.92 -1.67
CA SER A 214 -25.30 8.09 -2.00
C SER A 214 -26.57 8.90 -2.25
N PHE A 215 -26.57 10.19 -1.88
CA PHE A 215 -27.69 11.10 -2.16
C PHE A 215 -27.58 11.67 -3.59
N PRO A 216 -28.67 11.64 -4.39
CA PRO A 216 -28.65 12.15 -5.75
C PRO A 216 -28.33 13.65 -5.75
N ASN A 217 -27.42 14.08 -6.64
CA ASN A 217 -26.99 15.47 -6.88
C ASN A 217 -26.05 16.11 -5.84
N ILE A 218 -25.49 15.35 -4.90
CA ILE A 218 -24.48 15.87 -3.97
C ILE A 218 -23.08 15.41 -4.43
N THR A 219 -22.20 16.36 -4.72
CA THR A 219 -20.77 16.11 -4.95
C THR A 219 -19.98 16.92 -3.93
N VAL A 220 -19.37 16.21 -2.99
CA VAL A 220 -18.52 16.82 -1.96
C VAL A 220 -17.20 17.27 -2.58
N ARG A 221 -16.83 18.54 -2.38
CA ARG A 221 -15.55 19.12 -2.81
C ARG A 221 -14.56 19.31 -1.67
N GLY A 222 -15.05 19.52 -0.46
CA GLY A 222 -14.23 19.85 0.68
C GLY A 222 -14.91 19.51 2.00
N LEU A 223 -14.09 19.42 3.04
CA LEU A 223 -14.49 19.17 4.41
C LEU A 223 -13.81 20.24 5.27
N PHE A 224 -14.60 20.93 6.09
CA PHE A 224 -14.13 21.85 7.11
C PHE A 224 -14.39 21.26 8.48
N LEU A 225 -13.36 21.28 9.33
CA LEU A 225 -13.43 20.70 10.66
C LEU A 225 -12.85 21.68 11.66
N VAL A 226 -13.58 21.86 12.76
CA VAL A 226 -13.07 22.51 13.96
C VAL A 226 -12.86 21.42 14.99
N LEU A 227 -11.61 21.20 15.38
CA LEU A 227 -11.22 20.17 16.34
C LEU A 227 -10.92 20.82 17.68
N ASN A 228 -11.40 20.20 18.76
CA ASN A 228 -10.93 20.50 20.11
C ASN A 228 -9.91 19.43 20.51
N VAL A 229 -8.63 19.77 20.38
CA VAL A 229 -7.53 18.88 20.74
C VAL A 229 -7.27 18.83 22.25
N GLY A 230 -8.05 19.58 23.05
CA GLY A 230 -7.87 19.70 24.49
C GLY A 230 -6.65 20.55 24.88
N PRO A 231 -6.51 20.90 26.16
CA PRO A 231 -5.25 21.45 26.66
C PRO A 231 -4.18 20.36 26.60
N THR A 232 -3.03 20.70 26.04
CA THR A 232 -1.85 19.83 26.07
C THR A 232 -1.48 19.47 27.51
N HIS A 233 -1.66 18.22 27.93
CA HIS A 233 -1.22 17.72 29.22
C HIS A 233 0.31 17.51 29.23
N PHE A 234 1.08 18.60 29.07
CA PHE A 234 2.54 18.57 28.95
C PHE A 234 3.25 17.88 30.12
N ASN A 235 2.67 17.90 31.31
CA ASN A 235 3.27 17.24 32.48
C ASN A 235 3.19 15.71 32.39
N GLN A 236 2.15 15.17 31.77
CA GLN A 236 2.03 13.75 31.49
C GLN A 236 3.03 13.37 30.39
N LEU A 237 3.08 14.14 29.30
CA LEU A 237 4.04 13.95 28.19
C LEU A 237 5.52 14.05 28.63
N LYS A 238 5.87 14.95 29.57
CA LYS A 238 7.23 15.12 30.09
C LYS A 238 7.74 13.91 30.87
N GLN A 239 6.88 13.21 31.61
CA GLN A 239 7.29 12.01 32.33
C GLN A 239 7.75 10.91 31.36
N PHE A 240 7.15 10.82 30.17
CA PHE A 240 7.56 9.89 29.12
C PHE A 240 8.91 10.23 28.48
N HIS A 241 9.16 11.50 28.21
CA HIS A 241 10.41 11.91 27.56
C HIS A 241 11.62 11.82 28.49
N THR A 242 11.41 12.05 29.79
CA THR A 242 12.49 12.05 30.78
C THR A 242 12.91 10.63 31.16
N ARG A 243 11.98 9.67 31.21
CA ARG A 243 12.27 8.25 31.55
C ARG A 243 12.86 7.43 30.40
N ARG A 244 12.74 7.88 29.15
CA ARG A 244 13.38 7.21 27.99
C ARG A 244 14.89 7.48 27.89
N LEU A 245 15.40 8.49 28.62
CA LEU A 245 16.79 8.96 28.61
C LEU A 245 17.55 8.62 29.90
N SER A 246 16.89 8.00 30.88
CA SER A 246 17.49 7.48 32.13
C SER A 246 17.58 5.96 32.07
#